data_AF-A0AAD9VHP0-F1
#
_entry.id   AF-A0AAD9VHP0-F1
#
_cell.length_a   1.000
_cell.length_b   1.000
_cell.length_c   1.000
_cell.angle_alpha   90.00
_cell.angle_beta   90.00
_cell.angle_gamma   90.00
#
_symmetry.space_group_name_H-M   'P 1'
#
loop_
_entity.id
_entity.type
_entity.pdbx_description
1 polymer ?
#
loop_
_entity_poly.entity_id
_entity_poly.type
_entity_poly.pdbx_seq_one_letter_code
_entity_poly.pdbx_strand_id
1 'polypeptide(L)'
;MSYLDIGLIDGRLGVSTNEAGQVRALTYDSDHNALEFIVVPEKNIRWEVELIQEAPRYNYSATNWHQFQKYLQRIHRDRPPIHRNLSIKEIDEYILKIEHNIVKAIEDRVPKVKHRETTECYRNNKIRKLEKVKSSLITQLNKIYRKFDNYNNPRIELIKLNIATIKELLNLEYRNSINSYWRNKIINIPINKPRQTFPLINQIFRPKGKAKIIDIDLNADAISKHSWRSADKPQIPQGNDTARITDSQTILEILGEHFASVHTQNEEMGKSGLTNIVNHVVEEIKEQITADRVNNSTFTQFHAKNTALKPNLTLELPFISNTIVLQIFRKLNLKKSAGIDQLPNI
;
A
#
# COMPACT_ATOMS: atom_id res chain seq x y z
N MET A 1 -33.12 5.53 -44.35
CA MET A 1 -32.93 4.50 -43.32
C MET A 1 -31.82 4.97 -42.40
N SER A 2 -32.09 5.04 -41.10
CA SER A 2 -31.13 5.51 -40.09
C SER A 2 -30.90 4.39 -39.09
N TYR A 3 -29.66 4.01 -38.85
CA TYR A 3 -29.29 3.00 -37.84
C TYR A 3 -29.00 3.70 -36.52
N LEU A 4 -30.05 4.00 -35.77
CA LEU A 4 -29.94 4.69 -34.48
C LEU A 4 -29.91 3.72 -33.30
N ASP A 5 -30.51 2.54 -33.46
CA ASP A 5 -30.56 1.52 -32.42
C ASP A 5 -29.31 0.64 -32.48
N ILE A 6 -28.46 0.75 -31.46
CA ILE A 6 -27.17 0.05 -31.37
C ILE A 6 -27.19 -0.91 -30.19
N GLY A 7 -26.98 -2.21 -30.47
CA GLY A 7 -26.69 -3.22 -29.47
C GLY A 7 -25.17 -3.42 -29.35
N LEU A 8 -24.60 -3.17 -28.16
CA LEU A 8 -23.22 -3.51 -27.86
C LEU A 8 -23.17 -4.85 -27.15
N ILE A 9 -22.53 -5.83 -27.77
CA ILE A 9 -22.37 -7.19 -27.24
C ILE A 9 -20.88 -7.49 -27.13
N ASP A 10 -20.49 -8.14 -26.03
CA ASP A 10 -19.14 -8.63 -25.85
C ASP A 10 -18.84 -9.68 -26.92
N GLY A 11 -17.77 -9.51 -27.70
CA GLY A 11 -17.43 -10.42 -28.81
C GLY A 11 -17.14 -11.87 -28.41
N ARG A 12 -17.01 -12.13 -27.09
CA ARG A 12 -16.87 -13.49 -26.53
C ARG A 12 -18.20 -14.20 -26.36
N LEU A 13 -19.32 -13.49 -26.42
CA LEU A 13 -20.64 -14.07 -26.42
C LEU A 13 -21.00 -14.45 -27.85
N GLY A 14 -21.24 -15.73 -28.11
CA GLY A 14 -21.78 -16.15 -29.40
C GLY A 14 -23.15 -15.51 -29.62
N VAL A 15 -23.32 -14.79 -30.72
CA VAL A 15 -24.62 -14.22 -31.11
C VAL A 15 -25.13 -14.99 -32.31
N SER A 16 -26.35 -15.51 -32.25
CA SER A 16 -26.98 -16.07 -33.43
C SER A 16 -27.34 -14.94 -34.39
N THR A 17 -26.59 -14.82 -35.47
CA THR A 17 -26.93 -13.96 -36.61
C THR A 17 -27.54 -14.78 -37.74
N ASN A 18 -28.16 -14.14 -38.71
CA ASN A 18 -28.43 -14.80 -39.99
C ASN A 18 -27.11 -15.16 -40.73
N GLU A 19 -27.20 -15.88 -41.84
CA GLU A 19 -26.03 -16.29 -42.65
C GLU A 19 -25.17 -15.11 -43.12
N ALA A 20 -25.73 -13.90 -43.17
CA ALA A 20 -25.05 -12.66 -43.54
C ALA A 20 -24.46 -11.88 -42.33
N GLY A 21 -24.50 -12.43 -41.11
CA GLY A 21 -23.97 -11.76 -39.92
C GLY A 21 -24.87 -10.65 -39.35
N GLN A 22 -26.13 -10.57 -39.79
CA GLN A 22 -27.07 -9.53 -39.37
C GLN A 22 -27.99 -10.01 -38.24
N VAL A 23 -28.31 -9.08 -37.34
CA VAL A 23 -29.31 -9.23 -36.28
C VAL A 23 -30.70 -9.06 -36.88
N ARG A 24 -31.67 -9.88 -36.44
CA ARG A 24 -33.03 -9.84 -36.98
C ARG A 24 -33.74 -8.59 -36.47
N ALA A 25 -34.36 -7.84 -37.37
CA ALA A 25 -35.25 -6.74 -37.03
C ALA A 25 -36.71 -7.22 -37.00
N LEU A 26 -37.45 -6.84 -35.96
CA LEU A 26 -38.87 -7.12 -35.77
C LEU A 26 -39.65 -5.80 -35.85
N THR A 27 -40.68 -5.79 -36.69
CA THR A 27 -41.61 -4.65 -36.77
C THR A 27 -42.56 -4.69 -35.58
N TYR A 28 -42.74 -3.55 -34.92
CA TYR A 28 -43.76 -3.35 -33.89
C TYR A 28 -44.35 -1.94 -34.02
N ASP A 29 -45.33 -1.60 -33.18
CA ASP A 29 -46.03 -0.31 -33.22
C ASP A 29 -45.15 0.83 -32.65
N SER A 30 -44.10 1.18 -33.39
CA SER A 30 -43.17 2.29 -33.14
C SER A 30 -42.55 2.73 -34.47
N ASP A 31 -42.05 3.95 -34.47
CA ASP A 31 -41.16 4.52 -35.48
C ASP A 31 -39.77 3.85 -35.55
N HIS A 32 -39.43 3.00 -34.58
CA HIS A 32 -38.21 2.17 -34.54
C HIS A 32 -38.54 0.68 -34.71
N ASN A 33 -37.60 -0.10 -35.26
CA ASN A 33 -37.70 -1.56 -35.32
C ASN A 33 -37.00 -2.19 -34.11
N ALA A 34 -37.60 -3.22 -33.52
CA ALA A 34 -36.96 -3.96 -32.44
C ALA A 34 -35.87 -4.89 -33.00
N LEU A 35 -34.78 -5.09 -32.24
CA LEU A 35 -33.71 -6.02 -32.61
C LEU A 35 -33.81 -7.31 -31.78
N GLU A 36 -33.84 -8.45 -32.47
CA GLU A 36 -33.86 -9.79 -31.86
C GLU A 36 -32.53 -10.51 -32.13
N PHE A 37 -31.88 -10.95 -31.05
CA PHE A 37 -30.69 -11.79 -31.11
C PHE A 37 -30.68 -12.82 -29.97
N ILE A 38 -30.15 -14.01 -30.23
CA ILE A 38 -29.98 -15.05 -29.22
C ILE A 38 -28.51 -15.08 -28.79
N VAL A 39 -28.28 -14.94 -27.49
CA VAL A 39 -26.95 -15.10 -26.90
C VAL A 39 -26.75 -16.57 -26.57
N VAL A 40 -25.77 -17.20 -27.21
CA VAL A 40 -25.33 -18.57 -26.95
C VAL A 40 -24.10 -18.50 -26.04
N PRO A 41 -24.23 -18.81 -24.73
CA PRO A 41 -23.07 -18.85 -23.86
C PRO A 41 -22.17 -20.02 -24.25
N GLU A 42 -20.93 -19.75 -24.64
CA GLU A 42 -19.94 -20.81 -24.84
C GLU A 42 -19.73 -21.57 -23.52
N LYS A 43 -19.86 -22.89 -23.58
CA LYS A 43 -19.76 -23.77 -22.40
C LYS A 43 -18.36 -23.76 -21.74
N ASN A 44 -17.35 -23.21 -22.39
CA ASN A 44 -15.94 -23.28 -21.98
C ASN A 44 -15.21 -21.93 -22.07
N ILE A 45 -15.84 -20.82 -21.67
CA ILE A 45 -15.11 -19.56 -21.50
C ILE A 45 -14.15 -19.72 -20.30
N ARG A 46 -12.88 -20.03 -20.58
CA ARG A 46 -11.80 -19.83 -19.62
C ARG A 46 -11.54 -18.34 -19.56
N TRP A 47 -12.03 -17.70 -18.50
CA TRP A 47 -11.75 -16.30 -18.21
C TRP A 47 -10.25 -16.13 -17.93
N GLU A 48 -9.47 -15.88 -18.98
CA GLU A 48 -8.17 -15.24 -18.81
C GLU A 48 -8.44 -13.77 -18.55
N VAL A 49 -8.46 -13.41 -17.27
CA VAL A 49 -8.47 -12.02 -16.86
C VAL A 49 -7.11 -11.48 -17.25
N GLU A 50 -7.01 -10.83 -18.40
CA GLU A 50 -5.91 -9.91 -18.67
C GLU A 50 -5.96 -8.86 -17.56
N LEU A 51 -5.11 -9.05 -16.56
CA LEU A 51 -4.83 -8.03 -15.58
C LEU A 51 -4.20 -6.89 -16.37
N ILE A 52 -5.03 -5.90 -16.74
CA ILE A 52 -4.56 -4.58 -17.13
C ILE A 52 -3.65 -4.17 -15.97
N GLN A 53 -2.34 -4.25 -16.20
CA GLN A 53 -1.36 -3.79 -15.22
C GLN A 53 -1.47 -2.28 -15.22
N GLU A 54 -2.35 -1.74 -14.36
CA GLU A 54 -2.34 -0.32 -14.05
C GLU A 54 -0.92 0.07 -13.67
N ALA A 55 -0.44 1.20 -14.19
CA ALA A 55 0.85 1.75 -13.80
C ALA A 55 0.93 1.80 -12.27
N PRO A 56 2.05 1.36 -11.66
CA PRO A 56 2.15 1.25 -10.21
C PRO A 56 1.92 2.62 -9.57
N ARG A 57 0.92 2.71 -8.68
CA ARG A 57 0.71 3.92 -7.88
C ARG A 57 1.72 3.95 -6.75
N TYR A 58 2.42 5.06 -6.58
CA TYR A 58 3.41 5.25 -5.54
C TYR A 58 2.79 5.85 -4.27
N ASN A 59 3.22 5.38 -3.10
CA ASN A 59 2.79 5.89 -1.81
C ASN A 59 3.83 6.89 -1.27
N TYR A 60 3.76 8.12 -1.76
CA TYR A 60 4.66 9.20 -1.35
C TYR A 60 4.58 9.50 0.15
N SER A 61 3.39 9.40 0.77
CA SER A 61 3.21 9.64 2.21
C SER A 61 3.93 8.64 3.12
N ALA A 62 4.14 7.42 2.64
CA ALA A 62 4.85 6.38 3.39
C ALA A 62 6.36 6.34 3.08
N THR A 63 6.85 7.27 2.26
CA THR A 63 8.26 7.30 1.85
C THR A 63 9.09 7.90 2.98
N ASN A 64 10.17 7.21 3.36
CA ASN A 64 11.19 7.81 4.20
C ASN A 64 12.06 8.74 3.34
N TRP A 65 11.69 10.02 3.30
CA TRP A 65 12.36 11.03 2.48
C TRP A 65 13.83 11.25 2.83
N HIS A 66 14.21 11.07 4.10
CA HIS A 66 15.60 11.17 4.51
C HIS A 66 16.47 10.05 3.91
N GLN A 67 15.98 8.81 3.92
CA GLN A 67 16.66 7.70 3.25
C GLN A 67 16.63 7.85 1.72
N PHE A 68 15.53 8.36 1.18
CA PHE A 68 15.40 8.66 -0.24
C PHE A 68 16.45 9.69 -0.69
N GLN A 69 16.63 10.78 0.06
CA GLN A 69 17.62 11.81 -0.22
C GLN A 69 19.05 11.26 -0.17
N LYS A 70 19.38 10.45 0.85
CA LYS A 70 20.67 9.75 0.94
C LYS A 70 20.90 8.84 -0.27
N TYR A 71 19.86 8.15 -0.74
CA TYR A 71 19.94 7.32 -1.94
C TYR A 71 20.15 8.17 -3.20
N LEU A 72 19.40 9.26 -3.35
CA LEU A 72 19.50 10.19 -4.48
C LEU A 72 20.92 10.78 -4.57
N GLN A 73 21.48 11.23 -3.45
CA GLN A 73 22.86 11.73 -3.37
C GLN A 73 23.91 10.67 -3.76
N ARG A 74 23.62 9.39 -3.50
CA ARG A 74 24.53 8.29 -3.82
C ARG A 74 24.52 7.92 -5.30
N ILE A 75 23.35 7.97 -5.95
CA ILE A 75 23.18 7.64 -7.37
C ILE A 75 23.53 8.83 -8.28
N HIS A 76 23.35 10.06 -7.80
CA HIS A 76 23.67 11.27 -8.55
C HIS A 76 25.15 11.64 -8.36
N ARG A 77 26.02 10.96 -9.12
CA ARG A 77 27.49 11.19 -9.09
C ARG A 77 27.97 12.13 -10.18
N ASP A 78 27.24 12.20 -11.29
CA ASP A 78 27.62 13.01 -12.44
C ASP A 78 27.19 14.45 -12.23
N ARG A 79 28.13 15.29 -11.81
CA ARG A 79 27.93 16.73 -11.69
C ARG A 79 28.38 17.42 -12.98
N PRO A 80 27.64 18.45 -13.45
CA PRO A 80 28.14 19.28 -14.53
C PRO A 80 29.49 19.92 -14.13
N PRO A 81 30.44 20.03 -15.06
CA PRO A 81 31.74 20.63 -14.79
C PRO A 81 31.59 22.11 -14.37
N ILE A 82 32.17 22.46 -13.23
CA ILE A 82 31.99 23.76 -12.56
C ILE A 82 32.82 24.87 -13.24
N HIS A 83 33.86 24.52 -14.00
CA HIS A 83 34.87 25.45 -14.50
C HIS A 83 34.85 25.64 -16.02
N ARG A 84 33.76 25.27 -16.70
CA ARG A 84 33.60 25.56 -18.14
C ARG A 84 32.16 25.84 -18.51
N ASN A 85 31.99 26.63 -19.56
CA ASN A 85 30.70 26.79 -20.21
C ASN A 85 30.29 25.47 -20.87
N LEU A 86 29.02 25.11 -20.69
CA LEU A 86 28.40 23.96 -21.33
C LEU A 86 27.72 24.41 -22.61
N SER A 87 27.80 23.57 -23.65
CA SER A 87 26.93 23.71 -24.81
C SER A 87 25.48 23.35 -24.43
N ILE A 88 24.52 23.86 -25.20
CA ILE A 88 23.09 23.56 -25.00
C ILE A 88 22.84 22.04 -24.99
N LYS A 89 23.49 21.30 -25.89
CA LYS A 89 23.40 19.83 -25.95
C LYS A 89 23.88 19.16 -24.67
N GLU A 90 25.00 19.61 -24.12
CA GLU A 90 25.51 19.06 -22.86
C GLU A 90 24.57 19.38 -21.70
N ILE A 91 23.94 20.57 -21.69
CA ILE A 91 22.92 20.94 -20.69
C ILE A 91 21.73 19.97 -20.77
N ASP A 92 21.18 19.75 -21.98
CA ASP A 92 20.05 18.84 -22.19
C ASP A 92 20.39 17.41 -21.77
N GLU A 93 21.60 16.93 -22.07
CA GLU A 93 22.07 15.61 -21.64
C GLU A 93 22.15 15.49 -20.11
N TYR A 94 22.60 16.52 -19.40
CA TYR A 94 22.61 16.52 -17.95
C TYR A 94 21.19 16.55 -17.36
N ILE A 95 20.26 17.32 -17.96
CA ILE A 95 18.86 17.35 -17.54
C ILE A 95 18.23 15.97 -17.68
N LEU A 96 18.36 15.33 -18.85
CA LEU A 96 17.82 14.00 -19.09
C LEU A 96 18.40 12.95 -18.12
N LYS A 97 19.70 13.05 -17.80
CA LYS A 97 20.32 12.18 -16.80
C LYS A 97 19.77 12.43 -15.40
N ILE A 98 19.52 13.68 -15.02
CA ILE A 98 18.91 14.01 -13.72
C ILE A 98 17.50 13.43 -13.65
N GLU A 99 16.68 13.66 -14.67
CA GLU A 99 15.32 13.11 -14.76
C GLU A 99 15.32 11.58 -14.66
N HIS A 100 16.18 10.92 -15.45
CA HIS A 100 16.31 9.47 -15.40
C HIS A 100 16.68 8.95 -14.00
N ASN A 101 17.64 9.62 -13.33
CA ASN A 101 18.05 9.24 -11.98
C ASN A 101 16.94 9.46 -10.94
N ILE A 102 16.14 10.51 -11.09
CA ILE A 102 14.98 10.77 -10.21
C ILE A 102 13.92 9.69 -10.41
N VAL A 103 13.54 9.38 -11.65
CA VAL A 103 12.55 8.34 -11.96
C VAL A 103 13.01 7.00 -11.39
N LYS A 104 14.27 6.62 -11.63
CA LYS A 104 14.85 5.39 -11.09
C LYS A 104 14.83 5.37 -9.55
N ALA A 105 15.16 6.49 -8.90
CA ALA A 105 15.09 6.58 -7.45
C ALA A 105 13.67 6.37 -6.92
N ILE A 106 12.67 6.96 -7.58
CA ILE A 106 11.25 6.79 -7.25
C ILE A 106 10.87 5.31 -7.37
N GLU A 107 11.19 4.67 -8.49
CA GLU A 107 10.88 3.26 -8.74
C GLU A 107 11.48 2.31 -7.68
N ASP A 108 12.71 2.58 -7.26
CA ASP A 108 13.47 1.75 -6.32
C ASP A 108 13.07 1.95 -4.85
N ARG A 109 12.77 3.18 -4.46
CA ARG A 109 12.70 3.58 -3.03
C ARG A 109 11.33 4.01 -2.55
N VAL A 110 10.46 4.47 -3.44
CA VAL A 110 9.12 4.87 -3.03
C VAL A 110 8.24 3.64 -2.92
N PRO A 111 7.65 3.35 -1.74
CA PRO A 111 6.77 2.20 -1.58
C PRO A 111 5.59 2.27 -2.56
N LYS A 112 5.28 1.16 -3.23
CA LYS A 112 4.10 1.09 -4.10
C LYS A 112 2.83 0.92 -3.26
N VAL A 113 1.77 1.64 -3.61
CA VAL A 113 0.43 1.43 -3.05
C VAL A 113 0.02 0.02 -3.42
N LYS A 114 -0.17 -0.84 -2.40
CA LYS A 114 -0.81 -2.13 -2.62
C LYS A 114 -2.22 -1.85 -3.10
N HIS A 115 -2.54 -2.24 -4.32
CA HIS A 115 -3.93 -2.25 -4.76
C HIS A 115 -4.73 -3.03 -3.69
N ARG A 116 -5.80 -2.43 -3.17
CA ARG A 116 -6.82 -3.23 -2.48
C ARG A 116 -7.26 -4.27 -3.50
N GLU A 117 -7.14 -5.54 -3.14
CA GLU A 117 -7.55 -6.64 -4.00
C GLU A 117 -8.98 -6.35 -4.48
N THR A 118 -9.15 -6.16 -5.79
CA THR A 118 -10.44 -5.87 -6.43
C THR A 118 -11.46 -6.99 -6.19
N THR A 119 -11.01 -8.12 -5.65
CA THR A 119 -11.79 -9.28 -5.26
C THR A 119 -12.36 -9.20 -3.85
N GLU A 120 -12.09 -8.13 -3.06
CA GLU A 120 -12.67 -7.97 -1.72
C GLU A 120 -14.20 -8.04 -1.73
N CYS A 121 -14.86 -7.49 -2.75
CA CYS A 121 -16.32 -7.56 -2.90
C CYS A 121 -16.85 -8.98 -3.14
N TYR A 122 -15.98 -9.90 -3.59
CA TYR A 122 -16.29 -11.32 -3.79
C TYR A 122 -15.80 -12.19 -2.63
N ARG A 123 -15.23 -11.61 -1.57
CA ARG A 123 -14.62 -12.37 -0.48
C ARG A 123 -15.64 -12.70 0.61
N ASN A 124 -16.03 -13.96 0.67
CA ASN A 124 -16.93 -14.48 1.70
C ASN A 124 -16.18 -15.19 2.85
N ASN A 125 -16.91 -15.57 3.91
CA ASN A 125 -16.31 -16.25 5.07
C ASN A 125 -15.67 -17.60 4.73
N LYS A 126 -16.18 -18.32 3.73
CA LYS A 126 -15.65 -19.61 3.29
C LYS A 126 -14.32 -19.43 2.55
N ILE A 127 -14.23 -18.45 1.65
CA ILE A 127 -12.99 -18.05 0.97
C ILE A 127 -11.92 -17.67 2.00
N ARG A 128 -12.25 -16.83 3.00
CA ARG A 128 -11.32 -16.46 4.08
C ARG A 128 -10.78 -17.68 4.84
N LYS A 129 -11.64 -18.66 5.13
CA LYS A 129 -11.23 -19.91 5.79
C LYS A 129 -10.30 -20.73 4.89
N LEU A 130 -10.65 -20.92 3.62
CA LEU A 130 -9.83 -21.66 2.65
C LEU A 130 -8.46 -21.01 2.44
N GLU A 131 -8.38 -19.68 2.35
CA GLU A 131 -7.12 -18.94 2.27
C GLU A 131 -6.25 -19.16 3.51
N LYS A 132 -6.83 -19.11 4.72
CA LYS A 132 -6.10 -19.40 5.97
C LYS A 132 -5.53 -20.82 5.97
N VAL A 133 -6.31 -21.81 5.52
CA VAL A 133 -5.84 -23.20 5.43
C VAL A 133 -4.71 -23.31 4.41
N LYS A 134 -4.84 -22.70 3.23
CA LYS A 134 -3.77 -22.64 2.20
C LYS A 134 -2.48 -22.05 2.78
N SER A 135 -2.55 -20.90 3.45
CA SER A 135 -1.40 -20.26 4.09
C SER A 135 -0.77 -21.14 5.17
N SER A 136 -1.58 -21.84 5.96
CA SER A 136 -1.10 -22.81 6.97
C SER A 136 -0.33 -23.95 6.31
N LEU A 137 -0.87 -24.56 5.24
CA LEU A 137 -0.22 -25.64 4.51
C LEU A 137 1.09 -25.20 3.84
N ILE A 138 1.13 -24.02 3.23
CA ILE A 138 2.36 -23.46 2.66
C ILE A 138 3.41 -23.25 3.75
N THR A 139 2.99 -22.77 4.92
CA THR A 139 3.90 -22.58 6.05
C THR A 139 4.45 -23.92 6.55
N GLN A 140 3.61 -24.96 6.64
CA GLN A 140 4.03 -26.31 6.99
C GLN A 140 5.00 -26.88 5.96
N LEU A 141 4.70 -26.72 4.67
CA LEU A 141 5.57 -27.13 3.58
C LEU A 141 6.95 -26.47 3.68
N ASN A 142 7.00 -25.15 3.88
CA ASN A 142 8.25 -24.40 4.04
C ASN A 142 9.03 -24.83 5.28
N LYS A 143 8.35 -25.19 6.38
CA LYS A 143 9.02 -25.73 7.57
C LYS A 143 9.66 -27.10 7.31
N ILE A 144 9.02 -27.94 6.50
CA ILE A 144 9.58 -29.24 6.12
C ILE A 144 10.80 -29.04 5.22
N TYR A 145 10.70 -28.19 4.19
CA TYR A 145 11.83 -27.87 3.30
C TYR A 145 13.03 -27.27 4.04
N ARG A 146 12.81 -26.49 5.11
CA ARG A 146 13.91 -25.94 5.92
C ARG A 146 14.57 -26.95 6.86
N LYS A 147 13.88 -28.04 7.20
CA LYS A 147 14.35 -29.02 8.19
C LYS A 147 14.94 -30.27 7.55
N PHE A 148 14.57 -30.58 6.32
CA PHE A 148 14.98 -31.80 5.63
C PHE A 148 15.35 -31.46 4.19
N ASP A 149 16.56 -31.82 3.77
CA ASP A 149 17.02 -31.69 2.37
C ASP A 149 16.37 -32.72 1.42
N ASN A 150 15.62 -33.68 1.95
CA ASN A 150 15.04 -34.77 1.17
C ASN A 150 13.72 -34.39 0.50
N TYR A 151 13.76 -34.30 -0.84
CA TYR A 151 12.63 -34.04 -1.73
C TYR A 151 11.58 -35.18 -1.77
N ASN A 152 11.93 -36.41 -1.34
CA ASN A 152 11.08 -37.60 -1.40
C ASN A 152 10.34 -37.90 -0.07
N ASN A 153 9.79 -36.87 0.56
CA ASN A 153 8.98 -37.07 1.77
C ASN A 153 7.49 -37.20 1.38
N PRO A 154 6.79 -38.32 1.69
CA PRO A 154 5.38 -38.49 1.35
C PRO A 154 4.47 -37.42 1.98
N ARG A 155 4.88 -36.78 3.08
CA ARG A 155 4.17 -35.62 3.63
C ARG A 155 4.22 -34.39 2.71
N ILE A 156 5.31 -34.19 1.97
CA ILE A 156 5.42 -33.08 1.00
C ILE A 156 4.39 -33.27 -0.11
N GLU A 157 4.28 -34.48 -0.65
CA GLU A 157 3.30 -34.82 -1.68
C GLU A 157 1.87 -34.63 -1.18
N LEU A 158 1.56 -35.12 0.02
CA LEU A 158 0.25 -34.95 0.64
C LEU A 158 -0.10 -33.45 0.84
N ILE A 159 0.86 -32.63 1.30
CA ILE A 159 0.63 -31.19 1.46
C ILE A 159 0.43 -30.51 0.11
N LYS A 160 1.20 -30.88 -0.92
CA LYS A 160 1.04 -30.36 -2.29
C LYS A 160 -0.34 -30.71 -2.86
N LEU A 161 -0.79 -31.95 -2.68
CA LEU A 161 -2.12 -32.40 -3.08
C LEU A 161 -3.21 -31.58 -2.37
N ASN A 162 -3.11 -31.41 -1.04
CA ASN A 162 -4.06 -30.60 -0.27
C ASN A 162 -4.08 -29.13 -0.72
N ILE A 163 -2.92 -28.56 -1.06
CA ILE A 163 -2.84 -27.21 -1.63
C ILE A 163 -3.56 -27.15 -2.98
N ALA A 164 -3.41 -28.16 -3.84
CA ALA A 164 -4.10 -28.24 -5.12
C ALA A 164 -5.63 -28.32 -4.93
N THR A 165 -6.11 -29.21 -4.06
CA THR A 165 -7.54 -29.32 -3.73
C THR A 165 -8.10 -28.00 -3.18
N ILE A 166 -7.37 -27.32 -2.30
CA ILE A 166 -7.82 -26.02 -1.76
C ILE A 166 -7.85 -24.95 -2.85
N LYS A 167 -6.93 -24.97 -3.83
CA LYS A 167 -6.99 -24.06 -4.98
C LYS A 167 -8.26 -24.30 -5.81
N GLU A 168 -8.64 -25.55 -6.04
CA GLU A 168 -9.87 -25.89 -6.75
C GLU A 168 -11.11 -25.42 -5.98
N LEU A 169 -11.17 -25.69 -4.67
CA LEU A 169 -12.25 -25.22 -3.80
C LEU A 169 -12.33 -23.69 -3.76
N LEU A 170 -11.19 -23.00 -3.70
CA LEU A 170 -11.14 -21.53 -3.79
C LEU A 170 -11.72 -21.06 -5.12
N ASN A 171 -11.30 -21.64 -6.24
CA ASN A 171 -11.79 -21.28 -7.57
C ASN A 171 -13.31 -21.47 -7.68
N LEU A 172 -13.84 -22.59 -7.17
CA LEU A 172 -15.27 -22.86 -7.15
C LEU A 172 -16.02 -21.83 -6.30
N GLU A 173 -15.53 -21.53 -5.10
CA GLU A 173 -16.16 -20.56 -4.21
C GLU A 173 -16.09 -19.12 -4.74
N TYR A 174 -14.98 -18.72 -5.36
CA TYR A 174 -14.89 -17.44 -6.04
C TYR A 174 -15.89 -17.35 -7.19
N ARG A 175 -16.02 -18.40 -8.03
CA ARG A 175 -17.04 -18.43 -9.10
C ARG A 175 -18.45 -18.26 -8.53
N ASN A 176 -18.78 -18.99 -7.46
CA ASN A 176 -20.08 -18.89 -6.81
C ASN A 176 -20.32 -17.49 -6.23
N SER A 177 -19.30 -16.91 -5.58
CA SER A 177 -19.42 -15.58 -4.97
C SER A 177 -19.53 -14.47 -6.01
N ILE A 178 -18.79 -14.56 -7.12
CA ILE A 178 -18.89 -13.64 -8.26
C ILE A 178 -20.29 -13.72 -8.87
N ASN A 179 -20.78 -14.93 -9.14
CA ASN A 179 -22.11 -15.14 -9.69
C ASN A 179 -23.20 -14.61 -8.76
N SER A 180 -23.11 -14.89 -7.46
CA SER A 180 -24.08 -14.38 -6.48
C SER A 180 -24.04 -12.86 -6.38
N TYR A 181 -22.86 -12.25 -6.37
CA TYR A 181 -22.73 -10.80 -6.32
C TYR A 181 -23.37 -10.15 -7.54
N TRP A 182 -23.05 -10.60 -8.75
CA TRP A 182 -23.60 -10.03 -9.97
C TRP A 182 -25.09 -10.30 -10.12
N ARG A 183 -25.55 -11.51 -9.78
CA ARG A 183 -26.98 -11.85 -9.75
C ARG A 183 -27.75 -10.91 -8.83
N ASN A 184 -27.28 -10.71 -7.61
CA ASN A 184 -27.92 -9.80 -6.66
C ASN A 184 -27.87 -8.35 -7.15
N LYS A 185 -26.75 -7.93 -7.74
CA LYS A 185 -26.58 -6.58 -8.25
C LYS A 185 -27.52 -6.27 -9.41
N ILE A 186 -27.78 -7.25 -10.29
CA ILE A 186 -28.70 -7.12 -11.44
C ILE A 186 -30.16 -7.19 -10.99
N ILE A 187 -30.52 -8.18 -10.14
CA ILE A 187 -31.90 -8.36 -9.65
C ILE A 187 -32.40 -7.12 -8.91
N ASN A 188 -31.51 -6.43 -8.19
CA ASN A 188 -31.86 -5.24 -7.42
C ASN A 188 -31.98 -3.96 -8.26
N ILE A 189 -31.80 -4.02 -9.58
CA ILE A 189 -32.03 -2.86 -10.46
C ILE A 189 -33.55 -2.68 -10.63
N PRO A 190 -34.14 -1.55 -10.20
CA PRO A 190 -35.56 -1.33 -10.31
C PRO A 190 -35.92 -1.09 -11.79
N ILE A 191 -36.60 -2.05 -12.42
CA ILE A 191 -37.01 -1.97 -13.83
C ILE A 191 -38.13 -0.93 -14.01
N ASN A 192 -38.99 -0.78 -13.00
CA ASN A 192 -40.17 0.08 -13.07
C ASN A 192 -39.88 1.57 -12.78
N LYS A 193 -38.60 1.95 -12.57
CA LYS A 193 -38.21 3.32 -12.20
C LYS A 193 -37.07 3.82 -13.10
N PRO A 194 -37.36 4.26 -14.34
CA PRO A 194 -36.33 4.64 -15.33
C PRO A 194 -35.26 5.60 -14.80
N ARG A 195 -35.66 6.57 -13.96
CA ARG A 195 -34.74 7.54 -13.31
C ARG A 195 -33.69 6.89 -12.41
N GLN A 196 -33.93 5.68 -11.89
CA GLN A 196 -33.01 4.92 -11.05
C GLN A 196 -32.31 3.79 -11.82
N THR A 197 -33.01 3.20 -12.80
CA THR A 197 -32.51 2.11 -13.65
C THR A 197 -31.23 2.49 -14.39
N PHE A 198 -31.27 3.58 -15.17
CA PHE A 198 -30.14 3.96 -16.03
C PHE A 198 -28.90 4.37 -15.25
N PRO A 199 -28.96 5.13 -14.14
CA PRO A 199 -27.80 5.38 -13.30
C PRO A 199 -27.14 4.11 -12.77
N LEU A 200 -27.93 3.12 -12.31
CA LEU A 200 -27.40 1.87 -11.76
C LEU A 200 -26.76 0.99 -12.85
N ILE A 201 -27.37 0.93 -14.03
CA ILE A 201 -26.79 0.26 -15.20
C ILE A 201 -25.49 0.96 -15.62
N ASN A 202 -25.50 2.30 -15.70
CA ASN A 202 -24.30 3.07 -16.04
C ASN A 202 -23.17 2.85 -15.04
N GLN A 203 -23.44 2.70 -13.75
CA GLN A 203 -22.40 2.38 -12.75
C GLN A 203 -21.77 0.99 -12.94
N ILE A 204 -22.46 0.05 -13.57
CA ILE A 204 -21.95 -1.29 -13.85
C ILE A 204 -21.05 -1.28 -15.08
N PHE A 205 -21.50 -0.63 -16.16
CA PHE A 205 -20.86 -0.73 -17.47
C PHE A 205 -19.95 0.45 -17.83
N ARG A 206 -20.14 1.64 -17.25
CA ARG A 206 -19.26 2.76 -17.53
C ARG A 206 -18.00 2.67 -16.67
N PRO A 207 -16.80 2.76 -17.28
CA PRO A 207 -15.57 2.95 -16.53
C PRO A 207 -15.73 4.17 -15.63
N LYS A 208 -15.35 4.05 -14.35
CA LYS A 208 -15.22 5.23 -13.51
C LYS A 208 -14.15 6.11 -14.16
N GLY A 209 -14.54 7.31 -14.60
CA GLY A 209 -13.58 8.26 -15.13
C GLY A 209 -12.44 8.45 -14.11
N LYS A 210 -11.21 8.63 -14.61
CA LYS A 210 -10.09 9.02 -13.74
C LYS A 210 -10.57 10.23 -12.94
N ALA A 211 -10.41 10.18 -11.62
CA ALA A 211 -10.66 11.35 -10.78
C ALA A 211 -9.79 12.47 -11.34
N LYS A 212 -10.42 13.49 -11.94
CA LYS A 212 -9.70 14.70 -12.30
C LYS A 212 -9.23 15.31 -10.99
N ILE A 213 -7.98 15.77 -10.95
CA ILE A 213 -7.49 16.56 -9.82
C ILE A 213 -8.44 17.75 -9.74
N ILE A 214 -9.20 17.76 -8.66
CA ILE A 214 -10.25 18.73 -8.40
C ILE A 214 -9.51 20.00 -7.99
N ASP A 215 -9.96 21.13 -8.53
CA ASP A 215 -9.51 22.46 -8.10
C ASP A 215 -9.38 22.51 -6.58
N ILE A 216 -8.33 23.16 -6.08
CA ILE A 216 -8.11 23.30 -4.65
C ILE A 216 -8.59 24.68 -4.21
N ASP A 217 -9.49 24.71 -3.23
CA ASP A 217 -9.90 25.93 -2.55
C ASP A 217 -9.01 26.15 -1.32
N LEU A 218 -8.25 27.24 -1.30
CA LEU A 218 -7.41 27.64 -0.17
C LEU A 218 -8.01 28.84 0.54
N ASN A 219 -8.07 28.81 1.87
CA ASN A 219 -8.42 29.97 2.67
C ASN A 219 -7.20 30.90 2.89
N ALA A 220 -7.44 32.09 3.45
CA ALA A 220 -6.39 33.09 3.69
C ALA A 220 -5.22 32.55 4.55
N ASP A 221 -5.50 31.68 5.51
CA ASP A 221 -4.51 31.07 6.40
C ASP A 221 -3.62 30.05 5.68
N ALA A 222 -4.18 29.23 4.79
CA ALA A 222 -3.40 28.32 3.97
C ALA A 222 -2.54 29.08 2.94
N ILE A 223 -3.08 30.18 2.38
CA ILE A 223 -2.34 31.04 1.45
C ILE A 223 -1.20 31.77 2.17
N SER A 224 -1.34 32.17 3.43
CA SER A 224 -0.27 32.87 4.15
C SER A 224 0.89 31.95 4.55
N LYS A 225 0.60 30.66 4.80
CA LYS A 225 1.58 29.65 5.24
C LYS A 225 2.43 29.08 4.11
N HIS A 226 2.00 29.25 2.86
CA HIS A 226 2.71 28.70 1.71
C HIS A 226 3.74 29.71 1.15
N SER A 227 4.91 29.21 0.77
CA SER A 227 6.00 29.98 0.17
C SER A 227 5.77 30.24 -1.32
N TRP A 228 4.97 31.25 -1.65
CA TRP A 228 4.72 31.64 -3.04
C TRP A 228 5.90 32.38 -3.67
N ARG A 229 6.12 32.17 -4.97
CA ARG A 229 6.82 33.17 -5.80
C ARG A 229 5.91 34.38 -5.90
N SER A 230 6.43 35.59 -5.73
CA SER A 230 5.62 36.80 -5.54
C SER A 230 4.56 37.07 -6.63
N ALA A 231 4.73 36.51 -7.84
CA ALA A 231 3.79 36.60 -8.96
C ALA A 231 2.67 35.55 -8.96
N ASP A 232 2.82 34.45 -8.20
CA ASP A 232 1.93 33.27 -8.26
C ASP A 232 0.99 33.17 -7.04
N LYS A 233 1.04 34.16 -6.14
CA LYS A 233 0.21 34.17 -4.93
C LYS A 233 -1.27 34.34 -5.30
N PRO A 234 -2.14 33.36 -4.97
CA PRO A 234 -3.57 33.46 -5.23
C PRO A 234 -4.17 34.64 -4.47
N GLN A 235 -4.99 35.42 -5.16
CA GLN A 235 -5.81 36.44 -4.53
C GLN A 235 -7.19 35.88 -4.25
N ILE A 236 -7.69 36.10 -3.04
CA ILE A 236 -9.07 35.77 -2.69
C ILE A 236 -9.98 36.82 -3.36
N PRO A 237 -10.92 36.40 -4.22
CA PRO A 237 -11.88 37.33 -4.82
C PRO A 237 -12.67 38.09 -3.75
N GLN A 238 -12.98 39.37 -3.99
CA GLN A 238 -13.80 40.14 -3.06
C GLN A 238 -15.15 39.45 -2.82
N GLY A 239 -15.47 39.14 -1.56
CA GLY A 239 -16.70 38.47 -1.15
C GLY A 239 -16.61 36.94 -1.01
N ASN A 240 -15.45 36.34 -1.22
CA ASN A 240 -15.20 34.90 -0.98
C ASN A 240 -14.28 34.67 0.23
N ASP A 241 -14.41 33.49 0.85
CA ASP A 241 -13.53 33.04 1.95
C ASP A 241 -12.31 32.24 1.46
N THR A 242 -12.34 31.81 0.20
CA THR A 242 -11.29 30.97 -0.42
C THR A 242 -10.89 31.46 -1.80
N ALA A 243 -9.62 31.21 -2.16
CA ALA A 243 -9.12 31.32 -3.52
C ALA A 243 -9.11 29.94 -4.17
N ARG A 244 -9.69 29.84 -5.37
CA ARG A 244 -9.75 28.60 -6.14
C ARG A 244 -8.55 28.50 -7.07
N ILE A 245 -7.80 27.41 -6.97
CA ILE A 245 -6.61 27.16 -7.77
C ILE A 245 -6.90 26.03 -8.73
N THR A 246 -6.79 26.33 -10.02
CA THR A 246 -7.07 25.42 -11.14
C THR A 246 -5.81 24.96 -11.87
N ASP A 247 -4.69 25.66 -11.68
CA ASP A 247 -3.42 25.30 -12.32
C ASP A 247 -2.82 24.04 -11.70
N SER A 248 -2.49 23.07 -12.56
CA SER A 248 -2.02 21.75 -12.12
C SER A 248 -0.62 21.79 -11.52
N GLN A 249 0.24 22.71 -11.96
CA GLN A 249 1.60 22.83 -11.44
C GLN A 249 1.57 23.47 -10.05
N THR A 250 0.84 24.58 -9.90
CA THR A 250 0.64 25.24 -8.60
C THR A 250 0.01 24.29 -7.58
N ILE A 251 -0.98 23.49 -7.98
CA ILE A 251 -1.59 22.45 -7.12
C ILE A 251 -0.54 21.44 -6.62
N LEU A 252 0.34 20.97 -7.49
CA LEU A 252 1.38 20.00 -7.10
C LEU A 252 2.42 20.61 -6.15
N GLU A 253 2.77 21.88 -6.35
CA GLU A 253 3.68 22.62 -5.46
C GLU A 253 3.07 22.79 -4.06
N ILE A 254 1.79 23.20 -3.98
CA ILE A 254 1.05 23.31 -2.70
C ILE A 254 0.99 21.97 -1.98
N LEU A 255 0.63 20.90 -2.71
CA LEU A 255 0.56 19.55 -2.13
C LEU A 255 1.94 19.08 -1.66
N GLY A 256 2.99 19.34 -2.44
CA GLY A 256 4.37 19.02 -2.10
C GLY A 256 4.82 19.71 -0.81
N GLU A 257 4.58 21.02 -0.67
CA GLU A 257 4.92 21.78 0.53
C GLU A 257 4.07 21.37 1.74
N HIS A 258 2.78 21.08 1.53
CA HIS A 258 1.93 20.55 2.58
C HIS A 258 2.45 19.20 3.10
N PHE A 259 2.76 18.25 2.23
CA PHE A 259 3.34 16.97 2.65
C PHE A 259 4.72 17.11 3.30
N ALA A 260 5.55 18.05 2.82
CA ALA A 260 6.81 18.37 3.47
C ALA A 260 6.59 18.90 4.90
N SER A 261 5.64 19.83 5.10
CA SER A 261 5.32 20.42 6.41
C SER A 261 4.71 19.42 7.41
N VAL A 262 3.86 18.51 6.94
CA VAL A 262 3.30 17.41 7.76
C VAL A 262 4.40 16.44 8.18
N HIS A 263 5.44 16.25 7.35
CA HIS A 263 6.56 15.39 7.70
C HIS A 263 7.59 16.08 8.61
N THR A 264 7.85 17.38 8.46
CA THR A 264 8.70 18.13 9.41
C THR A 264 8.02 18.31 10.77
N GLN A 265 6.69 18.39 10.82
CA GLN A 265 5.94 18.34 12.08
C GLN A 265 6.19 17.06 12.89
N ASN A 266 6.57 15.94 12.26
CA ASN A 266 6.91 14.71 12.97
C ASN A 266 8.34 14.70 13.55
N GLU A 267 9.21 15.61 13.14
CA GLU A 267 10.52 15.79 13.79
C GLU A 267 10.37 16.50 15.14
N GLU A 268 9.35 17.38 15.30
CA GLU A 268 9.04 18.06 16.56
C GLU A 268 7.90 17.41 17.38
N MET A 269 7.00 16.64 16.76
CA MET A 269 5.94 15.89 17.46
C MET A 269 6.35 14.48 17.90
N GLY A 270 7.63 14.28 18.22
CA GLY A 270 8.11 13.13 18.97
C GLY A 270 7.96 13.33 20.49
N LYS A 271 6.73 13.32 21.01
CA LYS A 271 6.39 13.21 22.46
C LYS A 271 7.39 13.93 23.39
N SER A 272 7.52 15.26 23.33
CA SER A 272 8.44 16.03 24.19
C SER A 272 8.32 15.62 25.67
N GLY A 273 7.11 15.39 26.17
CA GLY A 273 6.89 14.90 27.54
C GLY A 273 7.45 13.52 27.83
N LEU A 274 7.30 12.55 26.91
CA LEU A 274 7.81 11.18 27.12
C LEU A 274 9.33 11.14 26.98
N THR A 275 9.88 11.89 26.01
CA THR A 275 11.33 12.03 25.81
C THR A 275 11.99 12.72 27.00
N ASN A 276 11.35 13.74 27.59
CA ASN A 276 11.82 14.39 28.80
C ASN A 276 11.75 13.46 30.01
N ILE A 277 10.70 12.65 30.17
CA ILE A 277 10.59 11.65 31.23
C ILE A 277 11.68 10.58 31.07
N VAL A 278 11.89 10.06 29.86
CA VAL A 278 12.94 9.07 29.59
C VAL A 278 14.33 9.64 29.87
N ASN A 279 14.61 10.85 29.37
CA ASN A 279 15.89 11.50 29.63
C ASN A 279 16.10 11.76 31.13
N HIS A 280 15.07 12.19 31.86
CA HIS A 280 15.16 12.41 33.30
C HIS A 280 15.46 11.11 34.07
N VAL A 281 14.73 10.03 33.77
CA VAL A 281 14.96 8.71 34.39
C VAL A 281 16.34 8.15 34.04
N VAL A 282 16.81 8.37 32.80
CA VAL A 282 18.16 7.97 32.38
C VAL A 282 19.24 8.72 33.16
N GLU A 283 19.08 10.03 33.37
CA GLU A 283 20.03 10.81 34.17
C GLU A 283 19.97 10.42 35.66
N GLU A 284 18.79 10.19 36.25
CA GLU A 284 18.67 9.68 37.62
C GLU A 284 19.39 8.32 37.80
N ILE A 285 19.23 7.39 36.85
CA ILE A 285 19.93 6.10 36.88
C ILE A 285 21.44 6.29 36.78
N LYS A 286 21.92 7.20 35.93
CA LYS A 286 23.36 7.49 35.80
C LYS A 286 23.92 8.09 37.08
N GLU A 287 23.22 9.03 37.69
CA GLU A 287 23.61 9.63 38.97
C GLU A 287 23.65 8.57 40.07
N GLN A 288 22.66 7.68 40.13
CA GLN A 288 22.61 6.58 41.09
C GLN A 288 23.77 5.60 40.89
N ILE A 289 24.05 5.17 39.65
CA ILE A 289 25.21 4.31 39.33
C ILE A 289 26.53 4.99 39.71
N THR A 290 26.63 6.31 39.49
CA THR A 290 27.85 7.07 39.79
C THR A 290 28.03 7.21 41.30
N ALA A 291 26.98 7.53 42.04
CA ALA A 291 26.97 7.55 43.50
C ALA A 291 27.31 6.18 44.09
N ASP A 292 26.74 5.10 43.54
CA ASP A 292 27.01 3.74 43.98
C ASP A 292 28.46 3.30 43.71
N ARG A 293 29.04 3.79 42.61
CA ARG A 293 30.45 3.58 42.27
C ARG A 293 31.39 4.35 43.20
N VAL A 294 31.06 5.59 43.56
CA VAL A 294 31.86 6.41 44.50
C VAL A 294 31.76 5.87 45.93
N ASN A 295 30.58 5.41 46.34
CA ASN A 295 30.31 4.93 47.69
C ASN A 295 30.62 3.44 47.91
N ASN A 296 31.15 2.75 46.89
CA ASN A 296 31.46 1.30 46.93
C ASN A 296 30.26 0.43 47.35
N SER A 297 29.02 0.85 47.08
CA SER A 297 27.80 0.13 47.42
C SER A 297 27.49 -1.02 46.45
N THR A 298 28.27 -1.17 45.38
CA THR A 298 28.10 -2.26 44.40
C THR A 298 28.78 -3.55 44.86
N PHE A 299 28.05 -4.66 44.73
CA PHE A 299 28.50 -6.01 45.15
C PHE A 299 29.73 -6.53 44.38
N THR A 300 29.99 -5.98 43.19
CA THR A 300 31.16 -6.29 42.35
C THR A 300 31.89 -5.01 41.97
N GLN A 301 33.09 -4.83 42.52
CA GLN A 301 33.96 -3.70 42.21
C GLN A 301 34.87 -4.05 41.01
N PHE A 302 34.53 -3.59 39.81
CA PHE A 302 35.43 -3.73 38.66
C PHE A 302 36.49 -2.63 38.65
N HIS A 303 37.75 -3.02 38.72
CA HIS A 303 38.89 -2.11 38.62
C HIS A 303 40.02 -2.77 37.83
N ALA A 304 41.09 -2.04 37.53
CA ALA A 304 42.19 -2.50 36.66
C ALA A 304 42.82 -3.84 37.08
N LYS A 305 42.68 -4.24 38.36
CA LYS A 305 43.18 -5.50 38.92
C LYS A 305 42.07 -6.54 39.19
N ASN A 306 40.80 -6.16 39.06
CA ASN A 306 39.62 -7.01 39.27
C ASN A 306 38.71 -6.90 38.03
N THR A 307 39.11 -7.56 36.95
CA THR A 307 38.43 -7.45 35.65
C THR A 307 37.23 -8.39 35.58
N ALA A 308 36.26 -8.07 34.72
CA ALA A 308 35.08 -8.93 34.50
C ALA A 308 35.43 -10.36 34.06
N LEU A 309 36.64 -10.57 33.52
CA LEU A 309 37.15 -11.87 33.08
C LEU A 309 37.73 -12.70 34.24
N LYS A 310 38.08 -12.07 35.38
CA LYS A 310 38.66 -12.75 36.54
C LYS A 310 38.28 -12.03 37.85
N PRO A 311 36.99 -12.08 38.24
CA PRO A 311 36.52 -11.38 39.42
C PRO A 311 37.07 -12.04 40.70
N ASN A 312 37.44 -11.22 41.68
CA ASN A 312 37.82 -11.67 43.01
C ASN A 312 36.52 -12.03 43.76
N LEU A 313 36.22 -13.33 43.83
CA LEU A 313 34.98 -13.88 44.40
C LEU A 313 35.17 -14.10 45.90
N THR A 314 34.94 -13.07 46.72
CA THR A 314 35.12 -13.19 48.18
C THR A 314 33.86 -13.46 48.99
N LEU A 315 32.65 -13.55 48.41
CA LEU A 315 31.42 -13.86 49.16
C LEU A 315 30.37 -14.62 48.33
N GLU A 316 29.48 -15.33 49.03
CA GLU A 316 28.50 -16.30 48.51
C GLU A 316 27.68 -15.81 47.31
N LEU A 317 27.50 -16.73 46.36
CA LEU A 317 26.85 -16.58 45.05
C LEU A 317 25.61 -15.66 45.04
N PRO A 318 25.63 -14.55 44.27
CA PRO A 318 24.42 -13.82 43.94
C PRO A 318 24.24 -13.80 42.42
N PHE A 319 24.07 -14.96 41.80
CA PHE A 319 23.27 -15.01 40.59
C PHE A 319 21.91 -15.52 41.00
N ILE A 320 20.92 -14.61 40.95
CA ILE A 320 19.50 -14.93 40.90
C ILE A 320 19.35 -16.23 40.12
N SER A 321 18.80 -17.29 40.75
CA SER A 321 18.72 -18.60 40.11
C SER A 321 18.00 -18.46 38.76
N ASN A 322 18.43 -19.24 37.77
CA ASN A 322 17.81 -19.23 36.42
C ASN A 322 16.27 -19.40 36.51
N THR A 323 15.80 -20.12 37.52
CA THR A 323 14.39 -20.26 37.91
C THR A 323 13.70 -18.94 38.26
N ILE A 324 14.35 -18.07 39.04
CA ILE A 324 13.81 -16.75 39.41
C ILE A 324 13.82 -15.82 38.20
N VAL A 325 14.89 -15.83 37.39
CA VAL A 325 14.96 -15.08 36.12
C VAL A 325 13.81 -15.48 35.18
N LEU A 326 13.57 -16.77 35.02
CA LEU A 326 12.46 -17.30 34.22
C LEU A 326 11.09 -16.93 34.80
N GLN A 327 10.92 -16.89 36.12
CA GLN A 327 9.68 -16.44 36.75
C GLN A 327 9.44 -14.95 36.53
N ILE A 328 10.48 -14.11 36.57
CA ILE A 328 10.40 -12.68 36.25
C ILE A 328 10.00 -12.51 34.78
N PHE A 329 10.69 -13.19 33.85
CA PHE A 329 10.36 -13.12 32.42
C PHE A 329 8.96 -13.67 32.08
N ARG A 330 8.46 -14.66 32.83
CA ARG A 330 7.09 -15.17 32.67
C ARG A 330 6.02 -14.22 33.21
N LYS A 331 6.34 -13.40 34.22
CA LYS A 331 5.45 -12.37 34.79
C LYS A 331 5.40 -11.09 33.94
N LEU A 332 6.33 -10.90 33.00
CA LEU A 332 6.24 -9.83 32.00
C LEU A 332 5.08 -10.14 31.05
N ASN A 333 3.94 -9.48 31.29
CA ASN A 333 2.73 -9.61 30.48
C ASN A 333 3.02 -9.25 29.02
N LEU A 334 2.95 -10.27 28.14
CA LEU A 334 2.59 -10.19 26.72
C LEU A 334 3.08 -8.95 25.94
N LYS A 335 4.20 -9.05 25.22
CA LYS A 335 4.30 -8.51 23.85
C LYS A 335 5.08 -9.44 22.94
N LYS A 336 4.33 -10.22 22.15
CA LYS A 336 4.81 -10.83 20.91
C LYS A 336 4.78 -9.79 19.79
N SER A 337 5.76 -9.91 18.89
CA SER A 337 5.95 -9.24 17.59
C SER A 337 6.27 -7.74 17.61
N ALA A 338 7.54 -7.42 17.33
CA ALA A 338 7.91 -6.17 16.69
C ALA A 338 7.46 -6.21 15.23
N GLY A 339 6.41 -5.45 14.91
CA GLY A 339 6.07 -5.01 13.56
C GLY A 339 6.37 -3.52 13.44
N ILE A 340 7.03 -3.16 12.33
CA ILE A 340 7.18 -1.87 11.64
C ILE A 340 7.61 -0.60 12.41
N ASP A 341 7.41 -0.46 13.72
CA ASP A 341 7.64 0.84 14.37
C ASP A 341 9.01 1.00 15.05
N GLN A 342 10.00 0.14 14.77
CA GLN A 342 11.43 0.26 15.14
C GLN A 342 11.78 1.04 16.43
N LEU A 343 10.99 0.90 17.49
CA LEU A 343 11.31 1.41 18.81
C LEU A 343 11.84 0.26 19.66
N PRO A 344 13.08 0.33 20.16
CA PRO A 344 13.49 -0.53 21.24
C PRO A 344 12.72 -0.13 22.50
N ASN A 345 12.10 -1.10 23.18
CA ASN A 345 11.63 -0.90 24.54
C ASN A 345 12.82 -1.05 25.49
N ILE A 346 13.60 0.03 25.62
CA ILE A 346 14.07 0.74 26.82
C ILE A 346 14.77 1.99 26.30
#